data_AF-A0A167X737-F1
#
_entry.id   AF-A0A167X737-F1
#
_cell.length_a   1.000
_cell.length_b   1.000
_cell.length_c   1.000
_cell.angle_alpha   90.00
_cell.angle_beta   90.00
_cell.angle_gamma   90.00
#
_symmetry.space_group_name_H-M   'P 1'
#
loop_
_entity.id
_entity.type
_entity.pdbx_description
1 polymer ?
#
loop_
_entity_poly.entity_id
_entity_poly.type
_entity_poly.pdbx_seq_one_letter_code
_entity_poly.pdbx_strand_id
1 'polypeptide(L)'
;MKALSHNYLIWLAVFSLHAPVINTNISPYFRWKEYSEATLGAWPHQAYRSSPAVVPLLNIQKDHPTCHDNKDHLLLMAPRGTEVSNPGPMILDTYGGLVWNEPVRYGKTWAVDVRFLDDEPYISLWASKDPASEVGHWPVGGPRHGWLRDNGIQEIDIATGEVLFQWTVTSYYKLEEGYYAFTPGWGEDSDHPFEPFVLNSAHADSGGNYLVSIRHMSSIAYIDCQAGDALWKF
;
A
#
# COMPACT_ATOMS: atom_id res chain seq x y z
N MET A 1 24.56 -11.39 6.04
CA MET A 1 23.39 -10.68 6.59
C MET A 1 23.16 -11.21 7.99
N LYS A 2 23.04 -10.33 9.00
CA LYS A 2 22.98 -10.75 10.41
C LYS A 2 21.58 -11.27 10.71
N ALA A 3 21.46 -12.59 10.87
CA ALA A 3 20.25 -13.23 11.37
C ALA A 3 19.96 -12.73 12.80
N LEU A 4 18.76 -12.21 13.02
CA LEU A 4 18.26 -11.89 14.36
C LEU A 4 17.52 -13.11 14.91
N SER A 5 17.93 -13.52 16.10
CA SER A 5 17.57 -14.76 16.78
C SER A 5 16.13 -14.75 17.31
N HIS A 6 15.38 -15.80 16.95
CA HIS A 6 14.37 -16.63 17.67
C HIS A 6 13.71 -16.23 19.02
N ASN A 7 13.87 -15.03 19.55
CA ASN A 7 13.45 -14.66 20.92
C ASN A 7 12.25 -13.71 21.02
N TYR A 8 11.56 -13.38 19.92
CA TYR A 8 10.45 -12.42 19.94
C TYR A 8 9.05 -13.03 20.03
N LEU A 9 8.89 -14.34 19.77
CA LEU A 9 7.56 -15.00 19.76
C LEU A 9 6.96 -15.29 21.14
N ILE A 10 7.65 -14.99 22.25
CA ILE A 10 7.19 -15.32 23.61
C ILE A 10 6.44 -14.16 24.30
N TRP A 11 6.50 -12.93 23.78
CA TRP A 11 5.97 -11.75 24.49
C TRP A 11 4.49 -11.41 24.21
N LEU A 12 3.81 -12.09 23.29
CA LEU A 12 2.39 -11.82 22.99
C LEU A 12 1.38 -12.68 23.78
N ALA A 13 1.84 -13.64 24.59
CA ALA A 13 0.95 -14.61 25.25
C ALA A 13 0.55 -14.28 26.71
N VAL A 14 0.99 -13.16 27.29
CA VAL A 14 0.74 -12.87 28.71
C VAL A 14 0.19 -11.46 28.92
N PHE A 15 -1.03 -11.16 28.47
CA PHE A 15 -1.89 -10.10 29.05
C PHE A 15 -3.31 -10.17 28.49
N SER A 16 -4.16 -11.05 29.01
CA SER A 16 -5.61 -10.95 28.80
C SER A 16 -6.42 -11.78 29.79
N LEU A 17 -6.29 -11.46 31.08
CA LEU A 17 -7.26 -11.85 32.09
C LEU A 17 -7.77 -10.58 32.78
N HIS A 18 -9.01 -10.20 32.43
CA HIS A 18 -9.87 -9.18 33.05
C HIS A 18 -9.66 -7.71 32.64
N ALA A 19 -9.85 -7.39 31.36
CA ALA A 19 -10.29 -6.05 30.96
C ALA A 19 -11.81 -6.08 30.68
N PRO A 20 -12.61 -5.14 31.22
CA PRO A 20 -14.01 -5.02 30.84
C PRO A 20 -14.10 -4.69 29.34
N VAL A 21 -15.00 -5.36 28.63
CA VAL A 21 -15.26 -5.15 27.20
C VAL A 21 -15.88 -3.76 27.02
N ILE A 22 -15.04 -2.76 26.75
CA ILE A 22 -15.50 -1.48 26.22
C ILE A 22 -15.44 -1.60 24.70
N ASN A 23 -16.49 -2.16 24.11
CA ASN A 23 -16.65 -2.23 22.65
C ASN A 23 -16.81 -0.81 22.09
N THR A 24 -15.74 -0.21 21.58
CA THR A 24 -15.80 1.10 20.89
C THR A 24 -15.63 1.01 19.38
N ASN A 25 -15.62 -0.21 18.83
CA ASN A 25 -15.57 -0.44 17.39
C ASN A 25 -16.99 -0.62 16.87
N ILE A 26 -17.32 0.08 15.79
CA ILE A 26 -18.58 -0.13 15.08
C ILE A 26 -18.40 -1.41 14.25
N SER A 27 -19.29 -2.38 14.45
CA SER A 27 -19.33 -3.60 13.64
C SER A 27 -19.64 -3.28 12.18
N PRO A 28 -19.13 -4.06 11.22
CA PRO A 28 -19.49 -3.89 9.82
C PRO A 28 -21.00 -4.00 9.64
N TYR A 29 -21.53 -3.29 8.67
CA TYR A 29 -22.90 -3.46 8.24
C TYR A 29 -23.05 -4.78 7.48
N PHE A 30 -24.25 -5.36 7.52
CA PHE A 30 -24.56 -6.58 6.77
C PHE A 30 -25.75 -6.35 5.85
N ARG A 31 -25.49 -6.34 4.53
CA ARG A 31 -26.49 -6.07 3.48
C ARG A 31 -27.36 -4.85 3.79
N TRP A 32 -26.76 -3.81 4.36
CA TRP A 32 -27.50 -2.63 4.75
C TRP A 32 -27.78 -1.79 3.51
N LYS A 33 -29.05 -1.47 3.29
CA LYS A 33 -29.55 -0.89 2.04
C LYS A 33 -29.07 0.55 1.87
N GLU A 34 -29.17 1.31 2.95
CA GLU A 34 -28.85 2.74 3.01
C GLU A 34 -27.36 2.99 2.76
N TYR A 35 -26.48 2.05 3.13
CA TYR A 35 -25.07 2.07 2.73
C TYR A 35 -24.92 2.00 1.22
N SER A 36 -25.59 1.04 0.57
CA SER A 36 -25.54 0.84 -0.88
C SER A 36 -26.19 1.99 -1.65
N GLU A 37 -27.09 2.73 -1.02
CA GLU A 37 -27.71 3.96 -1.54
C GLU A 37 -26.87 5.21 -1.26
N ALA A 38 -25.63 5.05 -0.76
CA ALA A 38 -24.66 6.11 -0.48
C ALA A 38 -25.14 7.16 0.55
N THR A 39 -26.09 6.81 1.43
CA THR A 39 -26.62 7.73 2.46
C THR A 39 -25.58 8.11 3.52
N LEU A 40 -24.54 7.30 3.70
CA LEU A 40 -23.39 7.57 4.58
C LEU A 40 -22.29 8.39 3.89
N GLY A 41 -22.49 8.82 2.64
CA GLY A 41 -21.47 9.45 1.82
C GLY A 41 -20.55 8.45 1.10
N ALA A 42 -19.57 8.99 0.37
CA ALA A 42 -18.68 8.21 -0.49
C ALA A 42 -17.58 7.44 0.28
N TRP A 43 -17.33 7.80 1.54
CA TRP A 43 -16.34 7.15 2.41
C TRP A 43 -16.93 6.87 3.80
N PRO A 44 -17.77 5.83 3.96
CA PRO A 44 -18.21 5.38 5.28
C PRO A 44 -17.01 4.86 6.07
N HIS A 45 -16.75 5.42 7.26
CA HIS A 45 -15.57 5.11 8.06
C HIS A 45 -15.83 5.21 9.56
N GLN A 46 -14.95 4.59 10.34
CA GLN A 46 -14.89 4.73 11.79
C GLN A 46 -13.55 5.30 12.22
N ALA A 47 -13.57 6.03 13.33
CA ALA A 47 -12.40 6.56 14.01
C ALA A 47 -12.30 5.96 15.41
N TYR A 48 -11.10 5.87 15.94
CA TYR A 48 -10.82 5.27 17.23
C TYR A 48 -10.52 6.34 18.27
N ARG A 49 -10.89 6.11 19.53
CA ARG A 49 -10.57 7.06 20.61
C ARG A 49 -9.11 6.97 21.05
N SER A 50 -8.55 5.77 20.98
CA SER A 50 -7.19 5.46 21.44
C SER A 50 -6.14 5.55 20.34
N SER A 51 -6.55 5.74 19.08
CA SER A 51 -5.67 5.72 17.91
C SER A 51 -6.13 6.76 16.89
N PRO A 52 -5.20 7.45 16.20
CA PRO A 52 -5.53 8.33 15.08
C PRO A 52 -5.98 7.57 13.82
N ALA A 53 -6.06 6.24 13.86
CA ALA A 53 -6.52 5.44 12.74
C ALA A 53 -7.94 5.82 12.29
N VAL A 54 -8.13 5.83 10.97
CA VAL A 54 -9.43 5.95 10.31
C VAL A 54 -9.54 4.80 9.32
N VAL A 55 -10.62 4.04 9.43
CA VAL A 55 -10.78 2.73 8.77
C VAL A 55 -12.15 2.68 8.11
N PRO A 56 -12.29 2.07 6.91
CA PRO A 56 -13.59 1.94 6.27
C PRO A 56 -14.57 1.15 7.13
N LEU A 57 -15.81 1.63 7.18
CA LEU A 57 -16.92 0.82 7.63
C LEU A 57 -17.36 -0.07 6.46
N LEU A 58 -17.20 -1.38 6.61
CA LEU A 58 -17.57 -2.33 5.55
C LEU A 58 -19.08 -2.59 5.55
N ASN A 59 -19.62 -2.87 4.37
CA ASN A 59 -20.97 -3.41 4.20
C ASN A 59 -20.89 -4.81 3.58
N ILE A 60 -20.82 -5.82 4.42
CA ILE A 60 -20.67 -7.23 4.03
C ILE A 60 -21.94 -7.66 3.29
N GLN A 61 -21.79 -7.98 2.00
CA GLN A 61 -22.91 -8.43 1.17
C GLN A 61 -23.19 -9.93 1.32
N LYS A 62 -22.14 -10.70 1.57
CA LYS A 62 -22.19 -12.14 1.72
C LYS A 62 -21.11 -12.58 2.69
N ASP A 63 -21.46 -13.50 3.56
CA ASP A 63 -20.56 -14.09 4.54
C ASP A 63 -20.64 -15.63 4.42
N HIS A 64 -19.56 -16.30 4.81
CA HIS A 64 -19.48 -17.76 4.85
C HIS A 64 -18.60 -18.20 6.04
N PRO A 65 -18.98 -19.24 6.80
CA PRO A 65 -18.22 -19.66 7.98
C PRO A 65 -16.74 -19.99 7.71
N THR A 66 -16.38 -20.38 6.49
CA THR A 66 -14.97 -20.64 6.12
C THR A 66 -14.11 -19.38 6.07
N CYS A 67 -14.70 -18.19 5.98
CA CYS A 67 -13.99 -16.92 6.13
C CYS A 67 -13.51 -16.71 7.59
N HIS A 68 -14.07 -17.47 8.53
CA HIS A 68 -13.81 -17.36 9.97
C HIS A 68 -13.35 -18.69 10.57
N ASP A 69 -12.67 -19.54 9.80
CA ASP A 69 -12.26 -20.89 10.22
C ASP A 69 -11.03 -20.93 11.15
N ASN A 70 -10.72 -19.82 11.82
CA ASN A 70 -9.55 -19.62 12.69
C ASN A 70 -8.19 -19.89 12.01
N LYS A 71 -8.11 -19.73 10.68
CA LYS A 71 -6.84 -19.78 9.94
C LYS A 71 -6.27 -18.41 9.60
N ASP A 72 -6.54 -17.42 10.44
CA ASP A 72 -6.00 -16.06 10.32
C ASP A 72 -6.20 -15.44 8.92
N HIS A 73 -7.41 -15.55 8.38
CA HIS A 73 -7.77 -14.84 7.14
C HIS A 73 -7.72 -13.34 7.37
N LEU A 74 -7.01 -12.63 6.50
CA LEU A 74 -6.86 -11.18 6.55
C LEU A 74 -7.37 -10.54 5.27
N LEU A 75 -7.99 -9.37 5.42
CA LEU A 75 -8.37 -8.50 4.31
C LEU A 75 -7.32 -7.41 4.18
N LEU A 76 -6.68 -7.32 3.02
CA LEU A 76 -5.68 -6.31 2.73
C LEU A 76 -6.30 -5.26 1.79
N MET A 77 -6.13 -3.99 2.12
CA MET A 77 -6.63 -2.91 1.28
C MET A 77 -5.78 -1.64 1.40
N ALA A 78 -5.73 -0.87 0.31
CA ALA A 78 -5.09 0.44 0.26
C ALA A 78 -6.12 1.48 -0.24
N PRO A 79 -7.02 1.98 0.64
CA PRO A 79 -8.01 2.96 0.25
C PRO A 79 -7.34 4.25 -0.21
N ARG A 80 -7.80 4.77 -1.35
CA ARG A 80 -7.33 6.01 -1.94
C ARG A 80 -8.49 6.72 -2.62
N GLY A 81 -8.46 8.05 -2.61
CA GLY A 81 -9.42 8.90 -3.30
C GLY A 81 -9.45 10.29 -2.67
N THR A 82 -10.11 11.24 -3.31
CA THR A 82 -10.30 12.60 -2.76
C THR A 82 -11.18 12.58 -1.51
N GLU A 83 -12.08 11.62 -1.42
CA GLU A 83 -13.00 11.44 -0.29
C GLU A 83 -12.38 10.65 0.88
N VAL A 84 -11.22 10.02 0.67
CA VAL A 84 -10.53 9.22 1.68
C VAL A 84 -9.63 10.13 2.50
N SER A 85 -10.08 10.49 3.70
CA SER A 85 -9.38 11.41 4.60
C SER A 85 -8.03 10.89 5.11
N ASN A 86 -7.85 9.57 5.13
CA ASN A 86 -6.65 8.93 5.65
C ASN A 86 -6.25 7.72 4.77
N PRO A 87 -5.68 7.99 3.58
CA PRO A 87 -5.30 6.93 2.67
C PRO A 87 -4.13 6.13 3.21
N GLY A 88 -4.03 4.87 2.78
CA GLY A 88 -2.86 4.05 3.03
C GLY A 88 -3.16 2.59 3.30
N PRO A 89 -2.10 1.79 3.46
CA PRO A 89 -2.24 0.35 3.55
C PRO A 89 -2.82 -0.01 4.92
N MET A 90 -3.74 -0.96 4.90
CA MET A 90 -4.31 -1.52 6.11
C MET A 90 -4.62 -3.00 5.95
N ILE A 91 -4.57 -3.69 7.08
CA ILE A 91 -4.94 -5.07 7.27
C ILE A 91 -6.14 -5.08 8.21
N LEU A 92 -7.22 -5.72 7.78
CA LEU A 92 -8.41 -5.96 8.58
C LEU A 92 -8.57 -7.46 8.81
N ASP A 93 -9.22 -7.84 9.91
CA ASP A 93 -9.74 -9.18 10.07
C ASP A 93 -10.96 -9.39 9.15
N THR A 94 -11.46 -10.63 9.08
CA THR A 94 -12.61 -10.97 8.23
C THR A 94 -13.94 -10.39 8.74
N TYR A 95 -13.97 -9.82 9.94
CA TYR A 95 -15.08 -9.05 10.49
C TYR A 95 -14.92 -7.54 10.24
N GLY A 96 -13.90 -7.10 9.49
CA GLY A 96 -13.65 -5.69 9.22
C GLY A 96 -13.03 -4.92 10.39
N GLY A 97 -12.58 -5.61 11.44
CA GLY A 97 -11.80 -5.04 12.53
C GLY A 97 -10.39 -4.70 12.07
N LEU A 98 -9.86 -3.55 12.49
CA LEU A 98 -8.50 -3.14 12.16
C LEU A 98 -7.47 -4.04 12.88
N VAL A 99 -6.57 -4.64 12.10
CA VAL A 99 -5.40 -5.39 12.60
C VAL A 99 -4.15 -4.51 12.55
N TRP A 100 -3.92 -3.82 11.43
CA TRP A 100 -2.77 -2.94 11.25
C TRP A 100 -3.05 -1.83 10.24
N ASN A 101 -2.51 -0.64 10.48
CA ASN A 101 -2.36 0.42 9.49
C ASN A 101 -1.18 1.33 9.85
N GLU A 102 -0.58 1.98 8.85
CA GLU A 102 0.44 3.01 9.06
C GLU A 102 0.21 4.21 8.13
N PRO A 103 -0.86 4.99 8.39
CA PRO A 103 -1.31 6.03 7.47
C PRO A 103 -0.36 7.25 7.44
N VAL A 104 0.37 7.49 8.53
CA VAL A 104 1.28 8.64 8.63
C VAL A 104 2.59 8.37 7.89
N ARG A 105 3.12 7.15 8.01
CA ARG A 105 4.44 6.80 7.46
C ARG A 105 4.39 6.53 5.96
N TYR A 106 3.39 5.80 5.50
CA TYR A 106 3.34 5.32 4.10
C TYR A 106 2.32 6.05 3.23
N GLY A 107 1.37 6.79 3.82
CA GLY A 107 0.44 7.64 3.09
C GLY A 107 -0.26 6.94 1.93
N LYS A 108 -0.33 7.57 0.76
CA LYS A 108 -1.05 7.05 -0.41
C LYS A 108 -0.31 5.85 -1.02
N THR A 109 -0.84 4.65 -0.79
CA THR A 109 -0.43 3.41 -1.47
C THR A 109 -1.46 2.99 -2.51
N TRP A 110 -1.00 2.32 -3.55
CA TRP A 110 -1.83 1.79 -4.65
C TRP A 110 -2.26 0.35 -4.38
N ALA A 111 -1.42 -0.40 -3.67
CA ALA A 111 -1.71 -1.75 -3.24
C ALA A 111 -0.91 -2.10 -1.99
N VAL A 112 -1.41 -3.10 -1.27
CA VAL A 112 -0.76 -3.77 -0.15
C VAL A 112 -0.90 -5.27 -0.36
N ASP A 113 0.18 -6.00 -0.15
CA ASP A 113 0.19 -7.45 -0.29
C ASP A 113 1.07 -8.09 0.80
N VAL A 114 0.71 -9.30 1.21
CA VAL A 114 1.54 -10.11 2.13
C VAL A 114 2.33 -11.11 1.28
N ARG A 115 3.62 -11.19 1.57
CA ARG A 115 4.56 -12.10 0.94
C ARG A 115 5.34 -12.87 2.00
N PHE A 116 5.99 -13.95 1.58
CA PHE A 116 6.82 -14.79 2.44
C PHE A 116 8.20 -14.93 1.82
N LEU A 117 9.25 -14.58 2.56
CA LEU A 117 10.65 -14.74 2.16
C LEU A 117 11.29 -15.63 3.21
N ASP A 118 11.79 -16.79 2.80
CA ASP A 118 12.31 -17.81 3.72
C ASP A 118 11.32 -18.14 4.86
N ASP A 119 10.03 -18.29 4.52
CA ASP A 119 8.89 -18.52 5.44
C ASP A 119 8.57 -17.36 6.40
N GLU A 120 9.26 -16.22 6.32
CA GLU A 120 8.96 -15.04 7.11
C GLU A 120 8.02 -14.08 6.37
N PRO A 121 6.89 -13.65 6.96
CA PRO A 121 5.95 -12.77 6.30
C PRO A 121 6.47 -11.33 6.25
N TYR A 122 6.34 -10.69 5.08
CA TYR A 122 6.62 -9.27 4.89
C TYR A 122 5.49 -8.59 4.13
N ILE A 123 5.33 -7.29 4.36
CA ILE A 123 4.35 -6.47 3.63
C ILE A 123 5.04 -5.81 2.45
N SER A 124 4.50 -6.03 1.27
CA SER A 124 4.84 -5.30 0.05
C SER A 124 3.81 -4.21 -0.21
N LEU A 125 4.28 -2.99 -0.41
CA LEU A 125 3.48 -1.82 -0.75
C LEU A 125 3.83 -1.36 -2.16
N TRP A 126 2.81 -0.99 -2.93
CA TRP A 126 3.04 -0.18 -4.13
C TRP A 126 2.82 1.26 -3.74
N ALA A 127 3.91 2.00 -3.66
CA ALA A 127 3.93 3.33 -3.09
C ALA A 127 4.70 4.29 -4.00
N SER A 128 4.36 5.56 -3.88
CA SER A 128 5.21 6.63 -4.38
C SER A 128 6.36 6.90 -3.43
N LYS A 129 7.50 7.26 -3.99
CA LYS A 129 8.49 8.02 -3.26
C LYS A 129 7.89 9.39 -2.93
N ASP A 130 7.60 9.61 -1.66
CA ASP A 130 7.15 10.89 -1.12
C ASP A 130 8.24 11.52 -0.23
N PRO A 131 8.48 12.85 -0.30
CA PRO A 131 7.85 13.78 -1.24
C PRO A 131 8.27 13.53 -2.70
N ALA A 132 7.49 14.07 -3.64
CA ALA A 132 7.83 14.07 -5.05
C ALA A 132 9.24 14.63 -5.28
N SER A 133 9.92 14.15 -6.32
CA SER A 133 11.29 14.58 -6.64
C SER A 133 11.27 15.79 -7.57
N GLU A 134 12.04 16.82 -7.25
CA GLU A 134 12.29 17.93 -8.18
C GLU A 134 13.16 17.45 -9.35
N VAL A 135 12.81 17.84 -10.57
CA VAL A 135 13.54 17.56 -11.80
C VAL A 135 13.77 18.85 -12.59
N GLY A 136 15.01 19.06 -13.03
CA GLY A 136 15.45 20.30 -13.68
C GLY A 136 15.40 20.29 -15.22
N HIS A 137 15.03 19.18 -15.85
CA HIS A 137 14.83 19.10 -17.30
C HIS A 137 13.94 17.90 -17.65
N TRP A 138 12.90 18.13 -18.46
CA TRP A 138 11.97 17.09 -18.90
C TRP A 138 12.22 16.76 -20.37
N PRO A 139 12.67 15.53 -20.70
CA PRO A 139 12.80 15.12 -22.09
C PRO A 139 11.45 14.92 -22.80
N VAL A 140 10.32 15.00 -22.08
CA VAL A 140 8.94 14.75 -22.57
C VAL A 140 8.07 16.01 -22.64
N GLY A 141 8.71 17.18 -22.64
CA GLY A 141 8.04 18.48 -22.42
C GLY A 141 7.79 18.74 -20.93
N GLY A 142 7.63 20.00 -20.55
CA GLY A 142 7.39 20.39 -19.15
C GLY A 142 8.15 21.64 -18.71
N PRO A 143 7.94 22.11 -17.47
CA PRO A 143 8.56 23.32 -16.94
C PRO A 143 10.06 23.11 -16.68
N ARG A 144 10.89 24.16 -16.76
CA ARG A 144 12.34 24.04 -16.48
C ARG A 144 12.65 23.47 -15.09
N HIS A 145 11.79 23.75 -14.12
CA HIS A 145 11.82 23.15 -12.79
C HIS A 145 10.45 22.55 -12.55
N GLY A 146 10.38 21.26 -12.27
CA GLY A 146 9.11 20.61 -12.00
C GLY A 146 9.23 19.44 -11.05
N TRP A 147 8.10 18.79 -10.78
CA TRP A 147 7.97 17.75 -9.77
C TRP A 147 7.48 16.45 -10.39
N LEU A 148 8.18 15.37 -10.09
CA LEU A 148 7.91 14.02 -10.58
C LEU A 148 7.54 13.11 -9.41
N ARG A 149 6.46 12.35 -9.56
CA ARG A 149 6.14 11.24 -8.66
C ARG A 149 6.70 9.94 -9.22
N ASP A 150 7.63 9.38 -8.47
CA ASP A 150 8.27 8.12 -8.82
C ASP A 150 7.64 7.00 -8.00
N ASN A 151 6.86 6.13 -8.65
CA ASN A 151 6.26 4.99 -7.95
C ASN A 151 7.19 3.78 -8.01
N GLY A 152 6.90 2.84 -7.14
CA GLY A 152 7.69 1.65 -7.01
C GLY A 152 7.10 0.66 -6.05
N ILE A 153 7.98 -0.24 -5.60
CA ILE A 153 7.68 -1.27 -4.62
C ILE A 153 8.51 -0.98 -3.39
N GLN A 154 7.89 -1.08 -2.23
CA GLN A 154 8.56 -1.00 -0.94
C GLN A 154 8.17 -2.21 -0.10
N GLU A 155 9.16 -2.91 0.44
CA GLU A 155 8.95 -3.95 1.44
C GLU A 155 9.24 -3.38 2.82
N ILE A 156 8.39 -3.71 3.79
CA ILE A 156 8.50 -3.20 5.14
C ILE A 156 8.40 -4.32 6.17
N ASP A 157 9.17 -4.16 7.24
CA ASP A 157 8.98 -4.92 8.47
C ASP A 157 7.82 -4.29 9.25
N ILE A 158 6.75 -5.04 9.51
CA ILE A 158 5.53 -4.50 10.14
C ILE A 158 5.78 -4.07 11.59
N ALA A 159 6.65 -4.79 12.31
CA ALA A 159 6.86 -4.61 13.74
C ALA A 159 7.66 -3.33 14.05
N THR A 160 8.62 -3.02 13.18
CA THR A 160 9.53 -1.88 13.32
C THR A 160 9.15 -0.72 12.37
N GLY A 161 8.48 -1.04 11.27
CA GLY A 161 8.23 -0.16 10.14
C GLY A 161 9.51 0.20 9.38
N GLU A 162 10.58 -0.58 9.51
CA GLU A 162 11.79 -0.43 8.71
C GLU A 162 11.55 -0.81 7.25
N VAL A 163 12.14 -0.05 6.32
CA VAL A 163 12.12 -0.38 4.89
C VAL A 163 13.21 -1.41 4.63
N LEU A 164 12.80 -2.60 4.22
CA LEU A 164 13.69 -3.73 3.93
C LEU A 164 14.21 -3.67 2.48
N PHE A 165 13.34 -3.25 1.57
CA PHE A 165 13.63 -3.10 0.16
C PHE A 165 12.85 -1.91 -0.40
N GLN A 166 13.46 -1.20 -1.34
CA GLN A 166 12.78 -0.18 -2.12
C GLN A 166 13.32 -0.17 -3.54
N TRP A 167 12.41 -0.27 -4.49
CA TRP A 167 12.68 -0.09 -5.90
C TRP A 167 11.74 0.96 -6.44
N THR A 168 12.25 1.89 -7.25
CA THR A 168 11.42 2.88 -7.96
C THR A 168 11.66 2.79 -9.46
N VAL A 169 10.70 3.23 -10.25
CA VAL A 169 10.76 3.08 -11.70
C VAL A 169 11.93 3.87 -12.30
N THR A 170 12.28 5.04 -11.74
CA THR A 170 13.44 5.81 -12.24
C THR A 170 14.80 5.16 -12.01
N SER A 171 14.90 4.16 -11.13
CA SER A 171 16.14 3.37 -11.00
C SER A 171 16.47 2.61 -12.29
N TYR A 172 15.50 2.42 -13.18
CA TYR A 172 15.67 1.61 -14.38
C TYR A 172 15.13 2.23 -15.68
N TYR A 173 14.05 3.01 -15.61
CA TYR A 173 13.47 3.69 -16.76
C TYR A 173 13.84 5.15 -16.77
N LYS A 174 14.34 5.63 -17.91
CA LYS A 174 14.35 7.05 -18.20
C LYS A 174 12.97 7.49 -18.66
N LEU A 175 12.63 8.73 -18.33
CA LEU A 175 11.34 9.30 -18.69
C LEU A 175 11.09 9.31 -20.21
N GLU A 176 12.14 9.49 -21.00
CA GLU A 176 12.13 9.49 -22.47
C GLU A 176 11.87 8.13 -23.13
N GLU A 177 11.92 7.04 -22.36
CA GLU A 177 11.59 5.70 -22.87
C GLU A 177 10.08 5.48 -22.97
N GLY A 178 9.29 6.29 -22.24
CA GLY A 178 7.84 6.22 -22.24
C GLY A 178 7.22 7.11 -23.31
N TYR A 179 5.97 6.80 -23.69
CA TYR A 179 5.16 7.64 -24.56
C TYR A 179 4.31 8.66 -23.80
N TYR A 180 4.37 8.64 -22.46
CA TYR A 180 3.54 9.49 -21.61
C TYR A 180 4.06 10.93 -21.62
N ALA A 181 3.43 11.76 -22.44
CA ALA A 181 3.77 13.17 -22.58
C ALA A 181 3.35 13.99 -21.35
N PHE A 182 4.08 15.07 -21.12
CA PHE A 182 3.73 16.04 -20.09
C PHE A 182 2.31 16.58 -20.26
N THR A 183 1.58 16.69 -19.14
CA THR A 183 0.23 17.24 -19.09
C THR A 183 0.26 18.57 -18.33
N PRO A 184 -0.12 19.70 -18.96
CA PRO A 184 -0.17 21.01 -18.29
C PRO A 184 -1.02 20.97 -17.00
N GLY A 185 -0.55 21.66 -15.96
CA GLY A 185 -1.15 21.61 -14.63
C GLY A 185 -0.70 20.45 -13.73
N TRP A 186 0.11 19.51 -14.25
CA TRP A 186 0.79 18.48 -13.45
C TRP A 186 2.31 18.61 -13.59
N GLY A 187 3.03 18.48 -12.49
CA GLY A 187 4.49 18.62 -12.43
C GLY A 187 4.98 20.06 -12.27
N GLU A 188 4.08 21.02 -12.12
CA GLU A 188 4.42 22.44 -11.90
C GLU A 188 4.64 22.77 -10.41
N ASP A 189 4.06 21.97 -9.51
CA ASP A 189 4.25 22.07 -8.06
C ASP A 189 4.34 20.66 -7.41
N SER A 190 4.78 20.61 -6.15
CA SER A 190 5.01 19.37 -5.41
C SER A 190 3.74 18.64 -4.99
N ASP A 191 2.60 19.33 -4.97
CA ASP A 191 1.31 18.77 -4.55
C ASP A 191 0.62 18.07 -5.73
N HIS A 192 0.89 18.52 -6.96
CA HIS A 192 0.41 17.96 -8.21
C HIS A 192 1.57 17.48 -9.10
N PRO A 193 2.47 16.60 -8.62
CA PRO A 193 3.60 16.15 -9.41
C PRO A 193 3.15 15.32 -10.63
N PHE A 194 3.94 15.36 -11.70
CA PHE A 194 3.71 14.53 -12.86
C PHE A 194 3.90 13.05 -12.51
N GLU A 195 2.97 12.17 -12.93
CA GLU A 195 2.94 10.75 -12.55
C GLU A 195 3.11 9.81 -13.78
N PRO A 196 4.28 9.77 -14.44
CA PRO A 196 4.51 8.93 -15.62
C PRO A 196 4.82 7.47 -15.27
N PHE A 197 5.03 7.16 -13.99
CA PHE A 197 5.52 5.87 -13.55
C PHE A 197 4.48 5.16 -12.69
N VAL A 198 3.34 4.80 -13.26
CA VAL A 198 2.24 4.17 -12.49
C VAL A 198 2.27 2.66 -12.67
N LEU A 199 2.43 1.91 -11.57
CA LEU A 199 2.31 0.46 -11.55
C LEU A 199 0.85 0.04 -11.55
N ASN A 200 0.50 -0.96 -12.37
CA ASN A 200 -0.81 -1.62 -12.35
C ASN A 200 -0.76 -2.96 -11.60
N SER A 201 0.39 -3.64 -11.66
CA SER A 201 0.60 -4.92 -11.00
C SER A 201 2.06 -5.12 -10.66
N ALA A 202 2.35 -5.76 -9.53
CA ALA A 202 3.64 -6.35 -9.23
C ALA A 202 3.45 -7.73 -8.60
N HIS A 203 4.28 -8.69 -9.01
CA HIS A 203 4.26 -10.04 -8.48
C HIS A 203 5.68 -10.47 -8.17
N ALA A 204 5.96 -10.80 -6.91
CA ALA A 204 7.22 -11.41 -6.51
C ALA A 204 7.18 -12.91 -6.84
N ASP A 205 8.29 -13.46 -7.33
CA ASP A 205 8.50 -14.90 -7.39
C ASP A 205 9.10 -15.45 -6.08
N SER A 206 9.37 -16.75 -6.04
CA SER A 206 9.95 -17.41 -4.85
C SER A 206 11.39 -17.00 -4.54
N GLY A 207 12.09 -16.34 -5.47
CA GLY A 207 13.41 -15.76 -5.24
C GLY A 207 13.35 -14.29 -4.79
N GLY A 208 12.15 -13.72 -4.67
CA GLY A 208 11.91 -12.32 -4.33
C GLY A 208 11.90 -11.37 -5.53
N ASN A 209 12.28 -11.83 -6.73
CA ASN A 209 12.32 -10.99 -7.92
C ASN A 209 10.92 -10.57 -8.35
N TYR A 210 10.78 -9.37 -8.91
CA TYR A 210 9.47 -8.78 -9.21
C TYR A 210 9.16 -8.71 -10.69
N LEU A 211 8.07 -9.34 -11.12
CA LEU A 211 7.42 -9.04 -12.38
C LEU A 211 6.47 -7.84 -12.20
N VAL A 212 6.74 -6.74 -12.89
CA VAL A 212 5.99 -5.47 -12.76
C VAL A 212 5.35 -5.06 -14.08
N SER A 213 4.12 -4.54 -14.02
CA SER A 213 3.42 -3.89 -15.15
C SER A 213 3.31 -2.40 -14.88
N ILE A 214 3.84 -1.58 -15.80
CA ILE A 214 3.94 -0.13 -15.66
C ILE A 214 3.08 0.52 -16.76
N ARG A 215 1.88 0.96 -16.38
CA ARG A 215 0.82 1.39 -17.31
C ARG A 215 1.24 2.54 -18.20
N HIS A 216 1.79 3.59 -17.62
CA HIS A 216 2.14 4.82 -18.33
C HIS A 216 3.41 4.68 -19.16
N MET A 217 4.24 3.66 -18.87
CA MET A 217 5.38 3.29 -19.72
C MET A 217 5.01 2.29 -20.82
N SER A 218 3.79 1.74 -20.80
CA SER A 218 3.39 0.61 -21.68
C SER A 218 4.39 -0.54 -21.64
N SER A 219 4.94 -0.83 -20.46
CA SER A 219 6.08 -1.75 -20.32
C SER A 219 5.85 -2.78 -19.21
N ILE A 220 6.48 -3.94 -19.39
CA ILE A 220 6.60 -4.99 -18.39
C ILE A 220 8.08 -5.20 -18.10
N ALA A 221 8.46 -5.28 -16.83
CA ALA A 221 9.83 -5.56 -16.42
C ALA A 221 9.90 -6.65 -15.36
N TYR A 222 11.05 -7.30 -15.30
CA TYR A 222 11.39 -8.25 -14.24
C TYR A 222 12.62 -7.74 -13.49
N ILE A 223 12.45 -7.52 -12.19
CA ILE A 223 13.36 -6.78 -11.33
C ILE A 223 14.05 -7.73 -10.35
N ASP A 224 15.36 -7.64 -10.24
CA ASP A 224 16.16 -8.33 -9.24
C ASP A 224 15.93 -7.72 -7.85
N CYS A 225 15.60 -8.54 -6.86
CA CYS A 225 15.28 -8.08 -5.51
C CYS A 225 16.50 -7.69 -4.66
N GLN A 226 17.71 -8.09 -5.06
CA GLN A 226 18.92 -7.81 -4.29
C GLN A 226 19.62 -6.56 -4.80
N ALA A 227 19.82 -6.47 -6.12
CA ALA A 227 20.46 -5.36 -6.78
C ALA A 227 19.48 -4.21 -7.08
N GLY A 228 18.18 -4.51 -7.22
CA GLY A 228 17.19 -3.56 -7.72
C GLY A 228 17.29 -3.29 -9.23
N ASP A 229 18.18 -4.01 -9.92
CA ASP A 229 18.37 -3.92 -11.37
C ASP A 229 17.27 -4.69 -12.10
N ALA A 230 16.80 -4.21 -13.25
CA ALA A 230 15.94 -5.05 -14.06
C ALA A 230 16.77 -6.08 -14.85
N LEU A 231 16.36 -7.33 -14.72
CA LEU A 231 16.91 -8.46 -15.45
C LEU A 231 16.48 -8.42 -16.93
N TRP A 232 15.26 -7.95 -17.21
CA TRP A 232 14.75 -7.69 -18.56
C TRP A 232 13.51 -6.78 -18.56
N LYS A 233 13.18 -6.19 -19.72
CA LYS A 233 11.93 -5.46 -20.00
C LYS A 233 11.44 -5.61 -21.44
N PHE A 234 10.14 -5.38 -21.65
CA PHE A 234 9.49 -5.24 -22.96
C PHE A 234 8.62 -3.98 -23.00
#